data_AF-A0A402B1I5-F1
#
_entry.id   AF-A0A402B1I5-F1
#
_cell.length_a   1.000
_cell.length_b   1.000
_cell.length_c   1.000
_cell.angle_alpha   90.00
_cell.angle_beta   90.00
_cell.angle_gamma   90.00
#
_symmetry.space_group_name_H-M   'P 1'
#
loop_
_entity.id
_entity.type
_entity.pdbx_description
1 polymer ?
#
loop_
_entity_poly.entity_id
_entity_poly.type
_entity_poly.pdbx_seq_one_letter_code
_entity_poly.pdbx_strand_id
1 'polypeptide(L)'
;MRQKSSFSIGFKHLLLTLGVLLLFVSMSTSAFATATSDTYVRIVHAAPNAGNVDVYVDQKEVLKNFAFATATSYLSVPGGEHTIRVVPTGKNIRAAVLRWSTDLTAGNLYTVAVVGSKEKGFRFRSFLDNNALGGASAKVRVYHLSPNAGPVDVTLGGKKVITGLEYNQVSPYLTVPAGAQAFNVNAIRARATVPLNATIKEGTINSIFAIGFYKGTPPLQFLVSTVPGTK
;
A
#
# COMPACT_ATOMS: atom_id res chain seq x y z
N MET A 1 22.39 88.47 -41.60
CA MET A 1 21.05 88.87 -41.09
C MET A 1 20.15 87.64 -41.01
N ARG A 2 19.66 87.35 -39.80
CA ARG A 2 18.46 86.57 -39.41
C ARG A 2 18.26 85.10 -39.86
N GLN A 3 18.40 84.26 -38.84
CA GLN A 3 17.68 83.01 -38.51
C GLN A 3 16.13 83.11 -38.65
N LYS A 4 15.47 81.97 -38.94
CA LYS A 4 14.12 81.50 -38.51
C LYS A 4 13.92 80.06 -39.06
N SER A 5 13.88 78.96 -38.29
CA SER A 5 12.78 78.41 -37.44
C SER A 5 11.44 78.28 -38.19
N SER A 6 10.59 77.24 -38.12
CA SER A 6 10.47 75.95 -37.40
C SER A 6 9.06 75.36 -37.75
N PHE A 7 8.81 74.08 -37.39
CA PHE A 7 7.49 73.42 -37.09
C PHE A 7 6.53 73.09 -38.26
N SER A 8 6.10 71.84 -38.55
CA SER A 8 5.46 70.71 -37.81
C SER A 8 3.92 70.73 -37.88
N ILE A 9 3.33 69.57 -38.22
CA ILE A 9 2.16 68.88 -37.60
C ILE A 9 1.46 67.98 -38.65
N GLY A 10 1.29 66.69 -38.32
CA GLY A 10 0.67 65.68 -39.18
C GLY A 10 -0.85 65.51 -39.00
N PHE A 11 -1.44 64.57 -39.76
CA PHE A 11 -2.72 63.92 -39.42
C PHE A 11 -2.86 62.58 -40.16
N LYS A 12 -3.44 61.58 -39.47
CA LYS A 12 -3.69 60.20 -39.90
C LYS A 12 -5.03 60.10 -40.68
N HIS A 13 -5.32 58.88 -41.19
CA HIS A 13 -6.59 58.28 -41.69
C HIS A 13 -6.45 57.83 -43.16
N LEU A 14 -7.01 56.74 -43.69
CA LEU A 14 -7.86 55.62 -43.23
C LEU A 14 -8.11 54.73 -44.50
N LEU A 15 -8.55 53.48 -44.28
CA LEU A 15 -9.15 52.50 -45.21
C LEU A 15 -8.23 51.49 -45.91
N LEU A 16 -8.41 50.20 -45.56
CA LEU A 16 -8.59 49.12 -46.52
C LEU A 16 -9.37 47.94 -45.89
N THR A 17 -10.32 47.41 -46.66
CA THR A 17 -11.30 46.35 -46.42
C THR A 17 -10.73 44.92 -46.57
N LEU A 18 -11.26 43.91 -45.85
CA LEU A 18 -11.76 42.62 -46.43
C LEU A 18 -12.32 41.68 -45.34
N GLY A 19 -13.45 41.03 -45.62
CA GLY A 19 -14.15 40.14 -44.70
C GLY A 19 -13.60 38.71 -44.65
N VAL A 20 -13.80 38.05 -43.50
CA VAL A 20 -13.91 36.59 -43.35
C VAL A 20 -14.84 36.32 -42.16
N LEU A 21 -15.95 35.66 -42.42
CA LEU A 21 -16.84 35.08 -41.41
C LEU A 21 -16.26 33.72 -41.00
N LEU A 22 -15.55 33.66 -39.87
CA LEU A 22 -15.05 32.42 -39.27
C LEU A 22 -16.08 31.86 -38.28
N LEU A 23 -16.82 30.85 -38.71
CA LEU A 23 -17.68 30.04 -37.85
C LEU A 23 -16.79 29.14 -36.98
N PHE A 24 -16.52 29.55 -35.74
CA PHE A 24 -15.85 28.71 -34.75
C PHE A 24 -16.81 27.62 -34.25
N VAL A 25 -16.75 26.42 -34.83
CA VAL A 25 -17.36 25.24 -34.23
C VAL A 25 -16.42 24.75 -33.12
N SER A 26 -16.71 25.14 -31.87
CA SER A 26 -16.06 24.57 -30.70
C SER A 26 -16.55 23.12 -30.52
N MET A 27 -15.85 22.14 -31.08
CA MET A 27 -16.02 20.75 -30.68
C MET A 27 -15.46 20.59 -29.27
N SER A 28 -16.34 20.67 -28.27
CA SER A 28 -16.03 20.26 -26.91
C SER A 28 -15.78 18.76 -26.92
N THR A 29 -14.51 18.34 -26.90
CA THR A 29 -14.17 16.96 -26.59
C THR A 29 -14.48 16.74 -25.11
N SER A 30 -15.67 16.25 -24.80
CA SER A 30 -15.96 15.70 -23.49
C SER A 30 -15.00 14.53 -23.27
N ALA A 31 -13.97 14.73 -22.45
CA ALA A 31 -13.20 13.63 -21.92
C ALA A 31 -14.18 12.80 -21.07
N PHE A 32 -14.60 11.64 -21.57
CA PHE A 32 -15.28 10.67 -20.74
C PHE A 32 -14.28 10.27 -19.66
N ALA A 33 -14.44 10.79 -18.44
CA ALA A 33 -13.79 10.24 -17.28
C ALA A 33 -14.25 8.78 -17.19
N THR A 34 -13.40 7.84 -17.59
CA THR A 34 -13.65 6.43 -17.31
C THR A 34 -13.77 6.35 -15.79
N ALA A 35 -14.92 5.96 -15.28
CA ALA A 35 -15.05 5.61 -13.87
C ALA A 35 -14.07 4.45 -13.65
N THR A 36 -12.87 4.76 -13.14
CA THR A 36 -11.90 3.74 -12.80
C THR A 36 -12.51 2.97 -11.64
N SER A 37 -12.75 1.67 -11.85
CA SER A 37 -13.19 0.82 -10.76
C SER A 37 -12.13 0.84 -9.66
N ASP A 38 -12.58 0.83 -8.40
CA ASP A 38 -11.68 0.88 -7.26
C ASP A 38 -10.85 -0.41 -7.14
N THR A 39 -9.69 -0.26 -6.51
CA THR A 39 -8.87 -1.32 -5.95
C THR A 39 -8.71 -1.11 -4.44
N TYR A 40 -8.32 -2.15 -3.72
CA TYR A 40 -8.32 -2.15 -2.25
C TYR A 40 -6.94 -2.45 -1.71
N VAL A 41 -6.38 -1.52 -0.92
CA VAL A 41 -5.01 -1.65 -0.38
C VAL A 41 -5.02 -1.65 1.14
N ARG A 42 -4.47 -2.71 1.73
CA ARG A 42 -4.12 -2.78 3.15
C ARG A 42 -2.63 -2.49 3.30
N ILE A 43 -2.29 -1.52 4.16
CA ILE A 43 -0.90 -1.15 4.43
C ILE A 43 -0.48 -1.77 5.75
N VAL A 44 0.72 -2.37 5.79
CA VAL A 44 1.29 -3.03 6.98
C VAL A 44 2.67 -2.47 7.30
N HIS A 45 2.86 -1.99 8.53
CA HIS A 45 4.19 -1.60 9.00
C HIS A 45 4.91 -2.79 9.64
N ALA A 46 5.63 -3.55 8.83
CA ALA A 46 6.36 -4.74 9.25
C ALA A 46 7.89 -4.53 9.40
N ALA A 47 8.40 -3.32 9.17
CA ALA A 47 9.82 -2.99 9.27
C ALA A 47 10.22 -2.67 10.73
N PRO A 48 10.86 -3.60 11.46
CA PRO A 48 11.36 -3.29 12.78
C PRO A 48 12.42 -2.17 12.73
N ASN A 49 12.44 -1.34 13.77
CA ASN A 49 13.39 -0.22 13.96
C ASN A 49 13.33 0.90 12.92
N ALA A 50 12.26 1.00 12.13
CA ALA A 50 12.05 2.12 11.22
C ALA A 50 11.54 3.39 11.94
N GLY A 51 11.08 3.26 13.19
CA GLY A 51 10.33 4.32 13.89
C GLY A 51 8.90 4.45 13.36
N ASN A 52 8.19 5.49 13.80
CA ASN A 52 6.87 5.80 13.26
C ASN A 52 7.00 6.56 11.94
N VAL A 53 6.07 6.30 11.03
CA VAL A 53 6.08 6.88 9.68
C VAL A 53 4.74 7.49 9.32
N ASP A 54 4.79 8.48 8.44
CA ASP A 54 3.63 8.98 7.73
C ASP A 54 3.63 8.34 6.33
N VAL A 55 2.46 7.91 5.86
CA VAL A 55 2.31 7.24 4.57
C VAL A 55 1.47 8.11 3.66
N TYR A 56 1.98 8.29 2.45
CA TYR A 56 1.34 9.08 1.41
C TYR A 56 1.02 8.16 0.24
N VAL A 57 -0.20 8.28 -0.29
CA VAL A 57 -0.57 7.72 -1.59
C VAL A 57 -0.69 8.90 -2.54
N ASP A 58 0.09 8.83 -3.61
CA ASP A 58 0.41 9.93 -4.49
C ASP A 58 1.00 11.11 -3.72
N GLN A 59 0.23 12.16 -3.49
CA GLN A 59 0.67 13.34 -2.73
C GLN A 59 -0.15 13.58 -1.47
N LYS A 60 -1.13 12.71 -1.18
CA LYS A 60 -2.03 12.86 -0.04
C LYS A 60 -1.54 11.99 1.12
N GLU A 61 -1.41 12.60 2.30
CA GLU A 61 -1.18 11.86 3.54
C GLU A 61 -2.43 11.01 3.84
N VAL A 62 -2.25 9.69 3.94
CA VAL A 62 -3.32 8.73 4.24
C VAL A 62 -3.18 8.12 5.62
N LEU A 63 -1.95 8.04 6.14
CA LEU A 63 -1.66 7.56 7.49
C LEU A 63 -0.65 8.51 8.13
N LYS A 64 -0.89 8.83 9.39
CA LYS A 64 -0.01 9.69 10.20
C LYS A 64 0.41 8.96 11.46
N ASN A 65 1.66 9.10 11.86
CA ASN A 65 2.23 8.47 13.04
C ASN A 65 1.98 6.94 13.05
N PHE A 66 2.07 6.31 11.88
CA PHE A 66 1.80 4.89 11.67
C PHE A 66 2.95 4.07 12.28
N ALA A 67 2.64 3.35 13.35
CA ALA A 67 3.63 2.66 14.16
C ALA A 67 3.96 1.26 13.61
N PHE A 68 5.15 0.75 13.92
CA PHE A 68 5.49 -0.66 13.72
C PHE A 68 4.45 -1.60 14.33
N ALA A 69 4.26 -2.76 13.73
CA ALA A 69 3.30 -3.79 14.15
C ALA A 69 1.84 -3.32 14.07
N THR A 70 1.52 -2.50 13.06
CA THR A 70 0.16 -2.11 12.74
C THR A 70 -0.19 -2.43 11.29
N ALA A 71 -1.48 -2.66 11.04
CA ALA A 71 -2.07 -2.85 9.73
C ALA A 71 -3.33 -2.02 9.63
N THR A 72 -3.60 -1.46 8.46
CA THR A 72 -4.86 -0.77 8.19
C THR A 72 -5.98 -1.77 7.87
N SER A 73 -7.22 -1.29 7.86
CA SER A 73 -8.25 -1.89 7.00
C SER A 73 -7.88 -1.71 5.52
N TYR A 74 -8.55 -2.41 4.61
CA TYR A 74 -8.42 -2.10 3.19
C TYR A 74 -8.94 -0.69 2.90
N LEU A 75 -8.10 0.12 2.28
CA LEU A 75 -8.41 1.45 1.80
C LEU A 75 -8.85 1.35 0.34
N SER A 76 -9.98 1.97 -0.02
CA SER A 76 -10.41 2.11 -1.41
C SER A 76 -9.57 3.19 -2.08
N VAL A 77 -8.96 2.86 -3.21
CA VAL A 77 -8.32 3.83 -4.11
C VAL A 77 -8.75 3.53 -5.54
N PRO A 78 -8.77 4.52 -6.44
CA PRO A 78 -9.03 4.26 -7.85
C PRO A 78 -8.07 3.20 -8.41
N GLY A 79 -8.49 2.36 -9.36
CA GLY A 79 -7.56 1.52 -10.10
C GLY A 79 -6.64 2.35 -11.00
N GLY A 80 -5.38 1.93 -11.14
CA GLY A 80 -4.38 2.57 -12.00
C GLY A 80 -3.03 2.82 -11.31
N GLU A 81 -2.24 3.71 -11.91
CA GLU A 81 -0.91 4.09 -11.45
C GLU A 81 -0.97 4.93 -10.16
N HIS A 82 -0.26 4.47 -9.13
CA HIS A 82 -0.10 5.17 -7.87
C HIS A 82 1.36 5.25 -7.45
N THR A 83 1.69 6.28 -6.68
CA THR A 83 2.98 6.38 -6.00
C THR A 83 2.80 6.37 -4.49
N ILE A 84 3.22 5.29 -3.84
CA ILE A 84 3.22 5.19 -2.37
C ILE A 84 4.55 5.70 -1.84
N ARG A 85 4.51 6.60 -0.84
CA ARG A 85 5.69 7.11 -0.15
C ARG A 85 5.58 6.86 1.35
N VAL A 86 6.72 6.55 1.96
CA VAL A 86 6.88 6.43 3.42
C VAL A 86 7.86 7.49 3.87
N VAL A 87 7.44 8.28 4.84
CA VAL A 87 8.15 9.46 5.35
C VAL A 87 8.31 9.30 6.85
N PRO A 88 9.47 9.60 7.46
CA PRO A 88 9.57 9.64 8.92
C PRO A 88 8.56 10.63 9.50
N THR A 89 7.85 10.25 10.57
CA THR A 89 6.73 11.06 11.07
C THR A 89 7.11 12.52 11.35
N GLY A 90 6.24 13.44 10.93
CA GLY A 90 6.38 14.88 11.13
C GLY A 90 7.42 15.54 10.22
N LYS A 91 8.01 14.81 9.27
CA LYS A 91 8.89 15.38 8.24
C LYS A 91 8.10 15.74 6.99
N ASN A 92 8.67 16.63 6.18
CA ASN A 92 8.10 17.00 4.89
C ASN A 92 8.10 15.78 3.94
N ILE A 93 7.08 15.65 3.08
CA ILE A 93 6.96 14.57 2.08
C ILE A 93 8.22 14.39 1.20
N ARG A 94 8.99 15.45 0.96
CA ARG A 94 10.27 15.39 0.22
C ARG A 94 11.36 14.61 0.93
N ALA A 95 11.22 14.37 2.24
CA ALA A 95 12.08 13.51 3.04
C ALA A 95 11.65 12.03 3.03
N ALA A 96 10.83 11.63 2.06
CA ALA A 96 10.44 10.23 1.88
C ALA A 96 11.68 9.32 1.82
N VAL A 97 11.68 8.31 2.68
CA VAL A 97 12.76 7.30 2.76
C VAL A 97 12.48 6.11 1.86
N LEU A 98 11.22 5.90 1.49
CA LEU A 98 10.82 4.93 0.47
C LEU A 98 9.82 5.57 -0.49
N ARG A 99 9.95 5.19 -1.76
CA ARG A 99 9.01 5.52 -2.83
C ARG A 99 8.80 4.29 -3.69
N TRP A 100 7.55 3.97 -3.98
CA TRP A 100 7.19 2.88 -4.88
C TRP A 100 6.06 3.33 -5.80
N SER A 101 6.33 3.32 -7.11
CA SER A 101 5.34 3.56 -8.14
C SER A 101 4.88 2.20 -8.68
N THR A 102 3.57 2.01 -8.78
CA THR A 102 2.96 0.74 -9.18
C THR A 102 1.60 0.98 -9.80
N ASP A 103 1.27 0.17 -10.80
CA ASP A 103 -0.09 0.01 -11.27
C ASP A 103 -0.87 -0.92 -10.32
N LEU A 104 -2.02 -0.46 -9.84
CA LEU A 104 -2.93 -1.23 -9.01
C LEU A 104 -4.17 -1.56 -9.82
N THR A 105 -4.25 -2.81 -10.29
CA THR A 105 -5.39 -3.27 -11.08
C THR A 105 -6.69 -3.19 -10.27
N ALA A 106 -7.71 -2.58 -10.86
CA ALA A 106 -9.04 -2.48 -10.27
C ALA A 106 -9.64 -3.84 -9.89
N GLY A 107 -10.47 -3.88 -8.85
CA GLY A 107 -11.11 -5.07 -8.31
C GLY A 107 -10.21 -5.98 -7.46
N ASN A 108 -8.88 -5.81 -7.55
CA ASN A 108 -7.95 -6.58 -6.73
C ASN A 108 -7.83 -6.05 -5.30
N LEU A 109 -7.48 -6.96 -4.40
CA LEU A 109 -7.08 -6.65 -3.04
C LEU A 109 -5.57 -6.83 -2.90
N TYR A 110 -4.90 -5.86 -2.30
CA TYR A 110 -3.46 -5.88 -2.08
C TYR A 110 -3.14 -5.68 -0.60
N THR A 111 -2.19 -6.47 -0.11
CA THR A 111 -1.43 -6.11 1.09
C THR A 111 -0.10 -5.52 0.66
N VAL A 112 0.18 -4.30 1.09
CA VAL A 112 1.45 -3.59 0.87
C VAL A 112 2.14 -3.42 2.22
N ALA A 113 3.24 -4.15 2.42
CA ALA A 113 4.02 -4.10 3.64
C ALA A 113 5.30 -3.29 3.45
N VAL A 114 5.63 -2.45 4.43
CA VAL A 114 6.97 -1.90 4.60
C VAL A 114 7.77 -2.93 5.41
N VAL A 115 8.86 -3.45 4.84
CA VAL A 115 9.67 -4.54 5.43
C VAL A 115 11.15 -4.17 5.42
N GLY A 116 11.96 -4.96 6.13
CA GLY A 116 13.41 -4.82 6.15
C GLY A 116 13.91 -4.41 7.52
N SER A 117 15.11 -3.82 7.57
CA SER A 117 15.76 -3.40 8.82
C SER A 117 16.68 -2.20 8.54
N LYS A 118 17.07 -1.47 9.58
CA LYS A 118 18.03 -0.38 9.45
C LYS A 118 19.36 -0.81 8.82
N GLU A 119 19.80 -2.04 9.10
CA GLU A 119 21.07 -2.61 8.63
C GLU A 119 21.04 -3.05 7.17
N LYS A 120 19.92 -3.67 6.74
CA LYS A 120 19.77 -4.23 5.39
C LYS A 120 18.96 -3.35 4.44
N GLY A 121 18.50 -2.20 4.92
CA GLY A 121 17.58 -1.32 4.22
C GLY A 121 16.11 -1.72 4.36
N PHE A 122 15.25 -0.72 4.23
CA PHE A 122 13.80 -0.87 4.16
C PHE A 122 13.34 -0.94 2.69
N ARG A 123 12.21 -1.59 2.44
CA ARG A 123 11.58 -1.67 1.11
C ARG A 123 10.09 -1.99 1.22
N PHE A 124 9.37 -1.79 0.13
CA PHE A 124 8.00 -2.28 0.01
C PHE A 124 7.97 -3.75 -0.42
N ARG A 125 6.93 -4.46 0.00
CA ARG A 125 6.53 -5.75 -0.54
C ARG A 125 5.03 -5.78 -0.74
N SER A 126 4.59 -6.11 -1.94
CA SER A 126 3.17 -6.28 -2.25
C SER A 126 2.79 -7.75 -2.38
N PHE A 127 1.56 -8.03 -2.02
CA PHE A 127 0.93 -9.34 -2.12
C PHE A 127 -0.49 -9.17 -2.64
N LEU A 128 -0.90 -10.04 -3.55
CA LEU A 128 -2.30 -10.14 -3.97
C LEU A 128 -3.07 -10.97 -2.94
N ASP A 129 -4.19 -10.43 -2.49
CA ASP A 129 -5.07 -11.03 -1.51
C ASP A 129 -6.37 -11.49 -2.17
N ASN A 130 -6.99 -12.50 -1.57
CA ASN A 130 -8.27 -13.03 -1.99
C ASN A 130 -9.15 -13.25 -0.75
N ASN A 131 -10.19 -12.43 -0.62
CA ASN A 131 -11.12 -12.54 0.49
C ASN A 131 -12.37 -13.39 0.17
N ALA A 132 -12.43 -14.04 -1.00
CA ALA A 132 -13.56 -14.88 -1.37
C ALA A 132 -13.66 -16.12 -0.45
N LEU A 133 -14.86 -16.45 -0.02
CA LEU A 133 -15.21 -17.60 0.81
C LEU A 133 -16.28 -18.46 0.16
N GLY A 134 -16.02 -19.75 0.06
CA GLY A 134 -16.98 -20.75 -0.43
C GLY A 134 -17.93 -21.26 0.65
N GLY A 135 -18.62 -20.37 1.38
CA GLY A 135 -19.58 -20.73 2.45
C GLY A 135 -19.16 -20.28 3.85
N ALA A 136 -19.63 -20.97 4.90
CA ALA A 136 -19.44 -20.60 6.32
C ALA A 136 -18.02 -20.83 6.87
N SER A 137 -17.08 -21.28 6.03
CA SER A 137 -15.70 -21.55 6.45
C SER A 137 -14.93 -20.26 6.76
N ALA A 138 -13.88 -20.37 7.58
CA ALA A 138 -12.88 -19.32 7.76
C ALA A 138 -11.58 -19.68 7.02
N LYS A 139 -10.83 -18.68 6.57
CA LYS A 139 -9.50 -18.87 6.00
C LYS A 139 -8.43 -18.19 6.83
N VAL A 140 -7.24 -18.77 6.84
CA VAL A 140 -6.02 -18.23 7.41
C VAL A 140 -4.94 -18.14 6.33
N ARG A 141 -4.14 -17.08 6.35
CA ARG A 141 -2.95 -16.93 5.52
C ARG A 141 -1.82 -16.32 6.34
N VAL A 142 -0.60 -16.81 6.13
CA VAL A 142 0.57 -16.37 6.88
C VAL A 142 1.54 -15.63 5.96
N TYR A 143 1.95 -14.45 6.38
CA TYR A 143 2.95 -13.60 5.74
C TYR A 143 4.21 -13.65 6.59
N HIS A 144 5.32 -14.07 6.01
CA HIS A 144 6.59 -14.06 6.72
C HIS A 144 7.39 -12.80 6.39
N LEU A 145 7.36 -11.82 7.29
CA LEU A 145 7.95 -10.51 7.12
C LEU A 145 9.04 -10.21 8.17
N SER A 146 9.47 -11.21 8.95
CA SER A 146 10.58 -11.06 9.89
C SER A 146 11.93 -11.22 9.17
N PRO A 147 12.81 -10.20 9.20
CA PRO A 147 14.00 -10.16 8.34
C PRO A 147 15.14 -11.12 8.74
N ASN A 148 15.10 -11.73 9.93
CA ASN A 148 16.18 -12.58 10.44
C ASN A 148 15.71 -13.87 11.13
N ALA A 149 14.42 -14.22 11.08
CA ALA A 149 13.93 -15.46 11.71
C ALA A 149 14.29 -16.74 10.91
N GLY A 150 14.76 -16.59 9.66
CA GLY A 150 14.91 -17.72 8.73
C GLY A 150 13.56 -18.28 8.28
N PRO A 151 13.51 -19.44 7.60
CA PRO A 151 12.26 -20.06 7.17
C PRO A 151 11.37 -20.42 8.36
N VAL A 152 10.06 -20.24 8.20
CA VAL A 152 9.07 -20.56 9.23
C VAL A 152 8.12 -21.67 8.79
N ASP A 153 7.85 -22.59 9.71
CA ASP A 153 6.75 -23.55 9.60
C ASP A 153 5.55 -23.04 10.40
N VAL A 154 4.34 -23.49 10.05
CA VAL A 154 3.15 -23.23 10.83
C VAL A 154 2.49 -24.55 11.16
N THR A 155 2.13 -24.73 12.43
CA THR A 155 1.36 -25.88 12.91
C THR A 155 0.00 -25.44 13.43
N LEU A 156 -1.03 -26.25 13.20
CA LEU A 156 -2.38 -26.09 13.73
C LEU A 156 -2.77 -27.40 14.44
N GLY A 157 -3.13 -27.33 15.72
CA GLY A 157 -3.47 -28.53 16.50
C GLY A 157 -2.32 -29.57 16.53
N GLY A 158 -1.07 -29.10 16.54
CA GLY A 158 0.13 -29.95 16.50
C GLY A 158 0.52 -30.48 15.11
N LYS A 159 -0.33 -30.37 14.10
CA LYS A 159 -0.01 -30.78 12.72
C LYS A 159 0.62 -29.64 11.94
N LYS A 160 1.72 -29.90 11.22
CA LYS A 160 2.32 -28.93 10.29
C LYS A 160 1.41 -28.70 9.08
N VAL A 161 1.04 -27.45 8.83
CA VAL A 161 0.12 -27.01 7.77
C VAL A 161 0.78 -26.06 6.76
N ILE A 162 1.86 -25.39 7.14
CA ILE A 162 2.72 -24.60 6.23
C ILE A 162 4.16 -25.02 6.53
N THR A 163 4.95 -25.26 5.48
CA THR A 163 6.34 -25.68 5.61
C THR A 163 7.27 -24.71 4.88
N GLY A 164 8.35 -24.31 5.54
CA GLY A 164 9.47 -23.59 4.92
C GLY A 164 9.09 -22.27 4.27
N LEU A 165 8.14 -21.53 4.82
CA LEU A 165 7.77 -20.22 4.30
C LEU A 165 8.96 -19.27 4.49
N GLU A 166 9.53 -18.75 3.40
CA GLU A 166 10.72 -17.90 3.42
C GLU A 166 10.37 -16.43 3.71
N TYR A 167 11.38 -15.64 4.08
CA TYR A 167 11.21 -14.20 4.27
C TYR A 167 10.70 -13.54 2.97
N ASN A 168 9.76 -12.58 3.10
CA ASN A 168 9.01 -11.92 2.03
C ASN A 168 8.04 -12.81 1.23
N GLN A 169 7.75 -14.02 1.71
CA GLN A 169 6.73 -14.89 1.14
C GLN A 169 5.42 -14.83 1.94
N VAL A 170 4.37 -15.29 1.28
CA VAL A 170 3.04 -15.49 1.87
C VAL A 170 2.58 -16.90 1.52
N SER A 171 1.94 -17.58 2.48
CA SER A 171 1.43 -18.93 2.29
C SER A 171 0.23 -18.95 1.32
N PRO A 172 -0.15 -20.14 0.82
CA PRO A 172 -1.52 -20.39 0.39
C PRO A 172 -2.53 -20.11 1.52
N TYR A 173 -3.79 -19.90 1.16
CA TYR A 173 -4.87 -19.85 2.14
C TYR A 173 -5.17 -21.25 2.67
N LEU A 174 -5.32 -21.37 3.98
CA LEU A 174 -5.77 -22.57 4.67
C LEU A 174 -7.21 -22.37 5.14
N THR A 175 -8.09 -23.30 4.81
CA THR A 175 -9.40 -23.37 5.45
C THR A 175 -9.24 -23.93 6.86
N VAL A 176 -9.81 -23.24 7.84
CA VAL A 176 -9.73 -23.63 9.25
C VAL A 176 -11.13 -23.65 9.88
N PRO A 177 -11.39 -24.55 10.85
CA PRO A 177 -12.64 -24.51 11.60
C PRO A 177 -12.78 -23.22 12.40
N ALA A 178 -14.01 -22.76 12.60
CA ALA A 178 -14.29 -21.70 13.55
C ALA A 178 -14.09 -22.19 15.00
N GLY A 179 -13.99 -21.25 15.92
CA GLY A 179 -13.71 -21.48 17.33
C GLY A 179 -12.26 -21.20 17.72
N ALA A 180 -11.89 -21.63 18.92
CA ALA A 180 -10.54 -21.45 19.44
C ALA A 180 -9.54 -22.33 18.66
N GLN A 181 -8.54 -21.70 18.06
CA GLN A 181 -7.49 -22.37 17.32
C GLN A 181 -6.12 -22.03 17.92
N ALA A 182 -5.32 -23.07 18.14
CA ALA A 182 -3.94 -22.93 18.58
C ALA A 182 -3.01 -23.11 17.38
N PHE A 183 -2.51 -21.99 16.87
CA PHE A 183 -1.45 -21.97 15.87
C PHE A 183 -0.10 -21.87 16.57
N ASN A 184 0.93 -22.51 16.01
CA ASN A 184 2.30 -22.17 16.33
C ASN A 184 3.05 -21.86 15.06
N VAL A 185 3.85 -20.81 15.08
CA VAL A 185 4.81 -20.53 14.02
C VAL A 185 6.19 -20.88 14.55
N ASN A 186 6.87 -21.77 13.84
CA ASN A 186 8.15 -22.33 14.22
C ASN A 186 9.22 -21.79 13.28
N ALA A 187 10.03 -20.87 13.77
CA ALA A 187 11.18 -20.36 13.04
C ALA A 187 12.31 -21.39 13.15
N ILE A 188 12.49 -22.19 12.09
CA ILE A 188 13.28 -23.45 12.12
C ILE A 188 14.74 -23.16 12.47
N ARG A 189 15.36 -22.24 11.73
CA ARG A 189 16.78 -21.87 11.93
C ARG A 189 17.00 -21.15 13.25
N ALA A 190 16.02 -20.35 13.65
CA ALA A 190 16.00 -19.65 14.92
C ALA A 190 15.69 -20.56 16.13
N ARG A 191 15.26 -21.81 15.92
CA ARG A 191 14.83 -22.72 17.00
C ARG A 191 13.87 -22.04 17.99
N ALA A 192 12.94 -21.26 17.46
CA ALA A 192 11.96 -20.51 18.24
C ALA A 192 10.54 -20.88 17.79
N THR A 193 9.69 -21.12 18.77
CA THR A 193 8.26 -21.32 18.56
C THR A 193 7.53 -20.17 19.23
N VAL A 194 6.69 -19.48 18.48
CA VAL A 194 5.83 -18.43 19.01
C VAL A 194 4.38 -18.91 18.88
N PRO A 195 3.66 -19.12 20.00
CA PRO A 195 2.28 -19.53 19.97
C PRO A 195 1.38 -18.37 19.54
N LEU A 196 0.32 -18.69 18.80
CA LEU A 196 -0.76 -17.78 18.46
C LEU A 196 -2.09 -18.46 18.76
N ASN A 197 -2.69 -18.08 19.88
CA ASN A 197 -4.05 -18.47 20.22
C ASN A 197 -5.00 -17.43 19.63
N ALA A 198 -5.88 -17.88 18.73
CA ALA A 198 -6.85 -17.01 18.08
C ALA A 198 -8.23 -17.66 18.06
N THR A 199 -9.26 -16.87 18.37
CA THR A 199 -10.65 -17.28 18.15
C THR A 199 -11.03 -16.94 16.73
N ILE A 200 -11.17 -17.96 15.89
CA ILE A 200 -11.54 -17.82 14.49
C ILE A 200 -13.06 -17.79 14.38
N LYS A 201 -13.61 -16.76 13.74
CA LYS A 201 -15.05 -16.67 13.46
C LYS A 201 -15.36 -17.22 12.07
N GLU A 202 -16.50 -17.87 11.91
CA GLU A 202 -17.02 -18.24 10.59
C GLU A 202 -17.10 -17.03 9.66
N GLY A 203 -16.94 -17.26 8.36
CA GLY A 203 -17.07 -16.20 7.37
C GLY A 203 -15.93 -15.17 7.40
N THR A 204 -14.78 -15.46 8.03
CA THR A 204 -13.65 -14.53 8.12
C THR A 204 -12.40 -14.96 7.37
N ILE A 205 -11.63 -13.97 6.94
CA ILE A 205 -10.28 -14.12 6.39
C ILE A 205 -9.31 -13.55 7.41
N ASN A 206 -8.34 -14.36 7.82
CA ASN A 206 -7.40 -14.06 8.89
C ASN A 206 -5.98 -14.02 8.32
N SER A 207 -5.36 -12.84 8.33
CA SER A 207 -4.00 -12.60 7.88
C SER A 207 -3.06 -12.52 9.08
N ILE A 208 -2.10 -13.43 9.18
CA ILE A 208 -1.12 -13.49 10.26
C ILE A 208 0.22 -13.03 9.70
N PHE A 209 0.77 -11.94 10.22
CA PHE A 209 2.05 -11.39 9.82
C PHE A 209 3.11 -11.74 10.88
N ALA A 210 4.09 -12.55 10.52
CA ALA A 210 5.30 -12.76 11.33
C ALA A 210 6.24 -11.56 11.12
N ILE A 211 6.47 -10.76 12.17
CA ILE A 211 7.21 -9.49 12.10
C ILE A 211 8.18 -9.37 13.28
N GLY A 212 9.07 -8.37 13.25
CA GLY A 212 10.06 -8.17 14.30
C GLY A 212 11.30 -9.05 14.13
N PHE A 213 12.23 -9.00 15.06
CA PHE A 213 13.50 -9.72 15.00
C PHE A 213 13.53 -10.96 15.87
N TYR A 214 14.05 -12.05 15.34
CA TYR A 214 14.53 -13.13 16.19
C TYR A 214 15.72 -12.64 17.03
N LYS A 215 15.66 -12.84 18.36
CA LYS A 215 16.67 -12.39 19.34
C LYS A 215 17.11 -10.93 19.13
N GLY A 216 16.16 -10.05 18.83
CA GLY A 216 16.39 -8.62 18.68
C GLY A 216 15.20 -7.81 19.18
N THR A 217 15.32 -6.50 19.08
CA THR A 217 14.28 -5.55 19.47
C THR A 217 13.80 -4.77 18.25
N PRO A 218 12.48 -4.66 18.00
CA PRO A 218 11.40 -5.40 18.68
C PRO A 218 11.47 -6.91 18.39
N PRO A 219 11.04 -7.76 19.35
CA PRO A 219 11.12 -9.20 19.21
C PRO A 219 10.19 -9.73 18.12
N LEU A 220 10.47 -10.93 17.64
CA LEU A 220 9.61 -11.69 16.76
C LEU A 220 8.22 -11.82 17.41
N GLN A 221 7.20 -11.38 16.70
CA GLN A 221 5.80 -11.40 17.16
C GLN A 221 4.84 -11.55 15.97
N PHE A 222 3.55 -11.75 16.27
CA PHE A 222 2.49 -11.77 15.28
C PHE A 222 1.62 -10.54 15.34
N LEU A 223 1.34 -10.00 14.17
CA LEU A 223 0.23 -9.09 13.94
C LEU A 223 -0.87 -9.88 13.23
N VAL A 224 -2.10 -9.82 13.75
CA VAL A 224 -3.26 -10.47 13.15
C VAL A 224 -4.22 -9.42 12.62
N SER A 225 -4.66 -9.58 11.37
CA SER A 225 -5.69 -8.77 10.74
C SER A 225 -6.81 -9.69 10.26
N THR A 226 -8.03 -9.44 10.75
CA THR A 226 -9.21 -10.21 10.40
C THR A 226 -10.19 -9.32 9.64
N VAL A 227 -10.70 -9.82 8.52
CA VAL A 227 -11.74 -9.14 7.72
C VAL A 227 -12.88 -10.11 7.40
N PRO A 228 -14.10 -9.62 7.17
CA PRO A 228 -15.16 -10.44 6.60
C PRO A 228 -14.73 -10.99 5.24
N GLY A 229 -15.06 -12.24 4.96
CA GLY A 229 -14.93 -12.77 3.61
C GLY A 229 -16.06 -12.28 2.71
N THR A 230 -15.76 -12.23 1.43
CA THR A 230 -16.74 -11.94 0.38
C THR A 230 -17.29 -13.25 -0.16
N LYS A 231 -18.55 -13.24 -0.59
CA LYS A 231 -19.14 -14.39 -1.29
C LYS A 231 -18.62 -14.47 -2.72
#